data_AF-A0AAJ6NYP9-F1
#
_entry.id   AF-A0AAJ6NYP9-F1
#
_cell.length_a   1.000
_cell.length_b   1.000
_cell.length_c   1.000
_cell.angle_alpha   90.00
_cell.angle_beta   90.00
_cell.angle_gamma   90.00
#
_symmetry.space_group_name_H-M   'P 1'
#
loop_
_entity.id
_entity.type
_entity.pdbx_description
1 polymer ?
#
loop_
_entity_poly.entity_id
_entity_poly.type
_entity_poly.pdbx_seq_one_letter_code
_entity_poly.pdbx_strand_id
1 'polypeptide(L)' 'MTIKLSEIEIGQPVRYLIGMRNGQAAKITDIQKSPLSIKDTHIVTLTFDDDSLPPHLKTQPLTAYNGIVEGCEIDF' A
#
# COMPACT_ATOMS: atom_id res chain seq x y z
N MET A 1 11.11 -1.77 6.13
CA MET A 1 10.75 -0.81 7.21
C MET A 1 9.27 -0.50 7.08
N THR A 2 8.46 -0.64 8.13
CA THR A 2 7.01 -0.42 8.04
C THR A 2 6.69 0.99 7.53
N ILE A 3 5.63 1.13 6.74
CA ILE A 3 5.23 2.40 6.14
C ILE A 3 4.12 3.05 6.99
N LYS A 4 4.30 4.32 7.38
CA LYS A 4 3.23 5.07 8.05
C LYS A 4 2.29 5.66 7.02
N LEU A 5 0.99 5.65 7.32
CA LEU A 5 -0.06 6.26 6.49
C LEU A 5 0.15 7.78 6.28
N SER A 6 0.85 8.46 7.19
CA SER A 6 1.22 9.87 7.06
C SER A 6 2.43 10.11 6.15
N GLU A 7 3.23 9.07 5.88
CA GLU A 7 4.50 9.14 5.15
C GLU A 7 4.40 8.45 3.77
N ILE A 8 3.19 8.04 3.38
CA ILE A 8 2.93 7.39 2.10
C ILE A 8 2.77 8.42 0.98
N GLU A 9 3.54 8.26 -0.09
CA GLU A 9 3.63 9.23 -1.17
C GLU A 9 3.52 8.56 -2.56
N ILE A 10 2.98 9.31 -3.51
CA ILE A 10 2.98 8.89 -4.91
C ILE A 10 4.44 8.89 -5.41
N GLY A 11 4.80 7.83 -6.09
CA GLY A 11 6.14 7.58 -6.58
C GLY A 11 7.06 6.88 -5.58
N GLN A 12 6.55 6.55 -4.40
CA GLN A 12 7.33 5.85 -3.39
C GLN A 12 7.57 4.38 -3.79
N PRO A 13 8.83 3.92 -3.80
CA PRO A 13 9.15 2.50 -3.97
C PRO A 13 8.75 1.72 -2.71
N VAL A 14 8.10 0.59 -2.94
CA VAL A 14 7.61 -0.30 -1.88
C VAL A 14 7.82 -1.74 -2.25
N ARG A 15 7.88 -2.59 -1.23
CA ARG A 15 7.91 -4.04 -1.38
C ARG A 15 6.65 -4.64 -0.78
N TYR A 16 6.02 -5.56 -1.51
CA TYR A 16 4.87 -6.29 -0.98
C TYR A 16 5.31 -7.24 0.15
N LEU A 17 4.50 -7.33 1.20
CA LEU A 17 4.73 -8.22 2.34
C LEU A 17 3.77 -9.42 2.39
N ILE A 18 2.77 -9.46 1.51
CA ILE A 18 1.68 -10.43 1.59
C ILE A 18 1.43 -11.18 0.28
N GLY A 19 0.98 -12.42 0.42
CA GLY A 19 0.58 -13.29 -0.69
C GLY A 19 1.74 -13.70 -1.60
N MET A 20 1.41 -14.10 -2.83
CA MET A 20 2.38 -14.56 -3.85
C MET A 20 3.37 -13.47 -4.31
N ARG A 21 3.11 -12.21 -3.93
CA ARG A 21 3.92 -11.05 -4.31
C ARG A 21 4.94 -10.68 -3.25
N ASN A 22 4.95 -11.37 -2.10
CA ASN A 22 5.87 -11.07 -1.02
C ASN A 22 7.32 -11.00 -1.54
N GLY A 23 7.99 -9.87 -1.30
CA GLY A 23 9.35 -9.61 -1.74
C GLY A 23 9.48 -8.91 -3.10
N GLN A 24 8.40 -8.75 -3.87
CA GLN A 24 8.42 -8.00 -5.13
C GLN A 24 8.35 -6.49 -4.88
N ALA A 25 9.15 -5.75 -5.64
CA ALA A 25 9.17 -4.29 -5.61
C ALA A 25 8.12 -3.71 -6.58
N ALA A 26 7.50 -2.60 -6.18
CA ALA A 26 6.59 -1.82 -6.99
C ALA A 26 6.68 -0.34 -6.59
N LYS A 27 6.00 0.53 -7.33
CA LYS A 27 5.96 1.97 -7.06
C LYS A 27 4.52 2.43 -6.89
N ILE A 28 4.22 3.24 -5.87
CA ILE A 28 2.86 3.75 -5.67
C ILE A 28 2.54 4.80 -6.76
N THR A 29 1.39 4.69 -7.41
CA THR A 29 0.93 5.63 -8.45
C THR A 29 -0.31 6.40 -8.05
N ASP A 30 -1.15 5.84 -7.19
CA ASP A 30 -2.33 6.50 -6.65
C ASP A 30 -2.58 6.08 -5.20
N ILE A 31 -3.14 6.99 -4.41
CA ILE A 31 -3.43 6.79 -2.98
C ILE A 31 -4.82 7.34 -2.69
N GLN A 32 -5.72 6.48 -2.22
CA GLN A 32 -7.07 6.88 -1.82
C GLN A 32 -7.31 6.49 -0.36
N LYS A 33 -7.47 7.48 0.50
CA LYS A 33 -7.76 7.29 1.92
C LYS A 33 -9.27 7.28 2.12
N SER A 34 -9.81 6.19 2.66
CA SER A 34 -11.23 6.12 3.00
C SER A 34 -11.55 7.10 4.15
N PRO A 35 -12.69 7.80 4.11
CA PRO A 35 -13.16 8.60 5.25
C PRO A 35 -13.63 7.71 6.42
N LEU A 36 -13.87 6.41 6.17
CA LEU A 36 -14.27 5.47 7.19
C LEU A 36 -13.07 5.07 8.04
N SER A 37 -13.17 5.31 9.34
CA SER A 37 -12.23 4.85 10.36
C SER A 37 -12.97 4.21 11.51
N ILE A 38 -12.40 3.13 12.07
CA ILE A 38 -12.95 2.44 13.24
C ILE A 38 -11.78 2.14 14.17
N LYS A 39 -11.80 2.67 15.40
CA LYS A 39 -10.78 2.39 16.44
C LYS A 39 -9.35 2.46 15.89
N ASP A 40 -8.99 3.61 15.33
CA ASP A 40 -7.66 3.90 14.74
C ASP A 40 -7.25 3.02 13.54
N THR A 41 -8.20 2.25 13.01
CA THR A 41 -8.06 1.47 11.79
C THR A 41 -8.63 2.25 10.62
N HIS A 42 -7.84 2.41 9.56
CA HIS A 42 -8.21 3.09 8.33
C HIS A 42 -8.10 2.13 7.15
N ILE A 43 -8.93 2.34 6.13
CA ILE A 43 -8.77 1.67 4.83
C ILE A 43 -8.07 2.66 3.90
N VAL A 44 -6.97 2.23 3.30
CA VAL A 44 -6.24 2.98 2.28
C VAL A 44 -6.14 2.11 1.03
N THR A 45 -6.62 2.62 -0.10
CA THR A 45 -6.46 1.94 -1.39
C THR A 45 -5.22 2.50 -2.08
N LEU A 46 -4.30 1.61 -2.44
CA LEU A 46 -3.09 1.95 -3.18
C LEU A 46 -3.14 1.36 -4.58
N THR A 47 -2.73 2.14 -5.56
CA THR A 47 -2.44 1.63 -6.91
C THR A 47 -0.93 1.57 -7.09
N PHE A 48 -0.47 0.47 -7.67
CA PHE A 48 0.94 0.20 -7.90
C PHE A 48 1.28 0.16 -9.39
N ASP A 49 2.45 0.70 -9.73
CA ASP A 49 3.07 0.54 -11.04
C ASP A 49 3.74 -0.82 -11.13
N ASP A 50 2.96 -1.83 -11.48
CA ASP A 50 3.44 -3.19 -11.69
C ASP A 50 2.86 -3.74 -12.99
N ASP A 51 3.64 -3.66 -14.06
CA ASP A 51 3.25 -4.13 -15.40
C ASP A 51 3.14 -5.65 -15.52
N SER A 52 3.60 -6.39 -14.52
CA SER A 52 3.35 -7.84 -14.47
C SER A 52 1.90 -8.18 -14.09
N LEU A 53 1.15 -7.19 -13.59
CA LEU A 53 -0.21 -7.40 -13.09
C LEU A 53 -1.30 -6.87 -14.05
N PRO A 54 -2.40 -7.62 -14.20
CA PRO A 54 -3.64 -7.08 -14.75
C PRO A 54 -4.09 -5.80 -14.03
N PRO A 55 -4.72 -4.83 -14.72
CA PRO A 55 -5.09 -3.54 -14.13
C PRO A 55 -5.89 -3.64 -12.82
N HIS A 56 -6.80 -4.61 -12.72
CA HIS A 56 -7.64 -4.81 -11.53
C HIS A 56 -6.88 -5.37 -10.32
N LEU A 57 -5.64 -5.88 -10.50
CA LEU A 57 -4.77 -6.36 -9.43
C LEU A 57 -3.71 -5.33 -9.01
N LYS A 58 -3.52 -4.27 -9.81
CA LYS A 58 -2.64 -3.13 -9.50
C LYS A 58 -3.20 -2.25 -8.39
N THR A 59 -4.53 -2.21 -8.20
CA THR A 59 -5.19 -1.42 -7.16
C THR A 59 -5.64 -2.33 -6.01
N GLN A 60 -5.21 -2.03 -4.78
CA GLN A 60 -5.47 -2.86 -3.62
C GLN A 60 -5.89 -2.04 -2.39
N PRO A 61 -6.99 -2.41 -1.71
CA PRO A 61 -7.30 -1.89 -0.39
C PRO A 61 -6.38 -2.54 0.64
N LEU A 62 -5.64 -1.71 1.36
CA LEU A 62 -4.84 -2.07 2.52
C LEU A 62 -5.46 -1.49 3.79
N THR A 63 -5.16 -2.14 4.90
CA THR A 63 -5.56 -1.67 6.22
C THR A 63 -4.39 -0.94 6.86
N ALA A 64 -4.65 0.23 7.44
CA ALA A 64 -3.70 0.92 8.28
C ALA A 64 -4.17 0.89 9.74
N TYR A 65 -3.41 0.26 10.62
CA TYR A 65 -3.70 0.16 12.04
C TYR A 65 -2.75 1.05 12.84
N ASN A 66 -3.29 1.92 13.70
CA ASN A 66 -2.51 2.91 14.44
C ASN A 66 -1.57 3.73 13.54
N GLY A 67 -2.02 4.02 12.32
CA GLY A 67 -1.26 4.76 11.32
C GLY A 67 -0.16 3.96 10.60
N ILE A 68 -0.01 2.66 10.82
CA ILE A 68 0.92 1.79 10.07
C ILE A 68 0.13 1.06 8.99
N VAL A 69 0.54 1.18 7.72
CA VAL A 69 -0.09 0.43 6.62
C VAL A 69 0.46 -1.00 6.62
N GLU A 70 -0.46 -1.96 6.61
CA GLU A 70 -0.16 -3.38 6.52
C GLU A 70 -0.16 -3.83 5.06
N GLY A 71 0.72 -4.79 4.72
CA GLY A 71 0.76 -5.43 3.40
C GLY A 71 1.85 -4.94 2.45
N CYS A 72 2.50 -3.81 2.75
CA CYS A 72 3.71 -3.37 2.05
C CYS A 72 4.66 -2.62 3.00
N GLU A 73 5.92 -2.53 2.60
CA GLU A 73 6.95 -1.75 3.29
C GLU A 73 7.72 -0.86 2.32
N ILE A 74 8.41 0.15 2.84
CA ILE A 74 9.29 1.00 2.03
C ILE A 74 10.50 0.17 1.56
N ASP A 75 10.79 0.25 0.26
CA ASP A 75 11.99 -0.33 -0.36
C ASP A 75 13.03 0.80 -0.58
N PHE A 76 14.27 0.60 -0.12
CA PHE A 76 15.34 1.62 -0.17
C PHE A 76 16.43 1.27 -1.18
#